data_AF-X1JNP2-F1
#
_entry.id   AF-X1JNP2-F1
#
_cell.length_a   1.000
_cell.length_b   1.000
_cell.length_c   1.000
_cell.angle_alpha   90.00
_cell.angle_beta   90.00
_cell.angle_gamma   90.00
#
_symmetry.space_group_name_H-M   'P 1'
#
loop_
_entity.id
_entity.type
_entity.pdbx_description
1 polymer ?
#
loop_
_entity_poly.entity_id
_entity_poly.type
_entity_poly.pdbx_seq_one_letter_code
_entity_poly.pdbx_strand_id
1 'polypeptide(L)'
;KNTGKMTKAVTAYIFIICLMCISSTFLFLPKGWPNYQLGAIILYLGAWLFAVSDLSNGIGRFVKKFRYERLVTMFSYISSQLLIVLGFIIWLNGSL
;
A
#
# COMPACT_ATOMS: atom_id res chain seq x y z
N LYS A 1 3.84 7.22 30.34
CA LYS A 1 4.08 8.18 29.22
C LYS A 1 5.31 7.74 28.43
N ASN A 2 5.21 6.73 27.55
CA ASN A 2 6.32 6.28 26.69
C ASN A 2 6.04 6.52 25.19
N THR A 3 4.98 7.26 24.86
CA THR A 3 4.51 7.51 23.49
C THR A 3 5.46 8.36 22.65
N GLY A 4 6.36 9.14 23.26
CA GLY A 4 7.31 10.00 22.54
C GLY A 4 8.44 9.27 21.81
N LYS A 5 8.72 7.99 22.12
CA LYS A 5 9.73 7.19 21.38
C LYS A 5 9.13 6.48 20.17
N MET A 6 7.84 6.18 20.17
CA MET A 6 7.17 5.50 19.05
C MET A 6 6.88 6.44 17.88
N THR A 7 6.80 7.76 18.12
CA THR A 7 6.51 8.74 17.05
C THR A 7 7.55 8.71 15.94
N LYS A 8 8.84 8.56 16.25
CA LYS A 8 9.89 8.47 15.22
C LYS A 8 9.69 7.28 14.27
N ALA A 9 9.40 6.11 14.82
CA ALA A 9 9.16 4.89 14.03
C ALA A 9 7.88 5.02 13.18
N VAL A 10 6.82 5.58 13.76
CA VAL A 10 5.54 5.82 13.06
C VAL A 10 5.72 6.85 11.95
N THR A 11 6.46 7.93 12.17
CA THR A 11 6.75 8.94 11.13
C THR A 11 7.57 8.36 10.00
N ALA A 12 8.61 7.57 10.29
CA ALA A 12 9.39 6.88 9.25
C ALA A 12 8.51 5.91 8.44
N TYR A 13 7.61 5.19 9.11
CA TYR A 13 6.67 4.28 8.45
C TYR A 13 5.71 5.01 7.51
N ILE A 14 5.08 6.10 7.97
CA ILE A 14 4.21 6.95 7.15
C ILE A 14 4.98 7.50 5.94
N PHE A 15 6.22 7.94 6.15
CA PHE A 15 7.06 8.44 5.07
C PHE A 15 7.30 7.37 3.99
N ILE A 16 7.60 6.12 4.37
CA ILE A 16 7.79 5.01 3.43
C ILE A 16 6.49 4.71 2.65
N ILE A 17 5.33 4.71 3.30
CA ILE A 17 4.04 4.50 2.63
C ILE A 17 3.77 5.61 1.62
N CYS A 18 3.98 6.86 1.99
CA CYS A 18 3.83 7.99 1.08
C CYS A 18 4.74 7.85 -0.14
N LEU A 19 6.02 7.47 0.08
CA LEU A 19 6.97 7.25 -1.00
C LEU A 19 6.50 6.11 -1.92
N MET A 20 6.02 5.01 -1.37
CA MET A 20 5.44 3.89 -2.13
C MET A 20 4.27 4.34 -3.00
N CYS A 21 3.32 5.10 -2.46
CA CYS A 21 2.17 5.62 -3.22
C CYS A 21 2.59 6.57 -4.34
N ILE A 22 3.55 7.46 -4.07
CA ILE A 22 4.10 8.39 -5.06
C ILE A 22 4.80 7.60 -6.19
N SER A 23 5.68 6.67 -5.85
CA SER A 23 6.36 5.80 -6.82
C SER A 23 5.38 5.00 -7.68
N SER A 24 4.31 4.47 -7.08
CA SER A 24 3.25 3.76 -7.81
C SER A 24 2.50 4.64 -8.82
N THR A 25 2.47 5.96 -8.61
CA THR A 25 1.82 6.91 -9.54
C THR A 25 2.72 7.23 -10.73
N PHE A 26 4.04 7.24 -10.53
CA PHE A 26 5.01 7.45 -11.61
C PHE A 26 5.16 6.25 -12.55
N LEU A 27 4.66 5.08 -12.15
CA LEU A 27 4.60 3.88 -12.99
C LEU A 27 3.75 4.08 -14.25
N PHE A 28 2.94 5.13 -14.41
CA PHE A 28 2.17 5.35 -15.64
C PHE A 28 2.93 6.09 -16.76
N LEU A 29 4.18 6.52 -16.52
CA LEU A 29 4.95 7.35 -17.46
C LEU A 29 5.52 6.64 -18.71
N PRO A 30 5.98 5.37 -18.65
CA PRO A 30 6.55 4.70 -19.83
C PRO A 30 5.47 4.23 -20.82
N LYS A 31 5.41 4.90 -21.98
CA LYS A 31 4.67 4.42 -23.17
C LYS A 31 5.60 3.51 -23.98
N GLY A 32 5.33 2.21 -24.05
CA GLY A 32 6.04 1.35 -24.99
C GLY A 32 5.81 -0.15 -24.89
N TRP A 33 5.30 -0.65 -23.75
CA TRP A 33 5.31 -2.09 -23.48
C TRP A 33 3.90 -2.68 -23.40
N PRO A 34 3.57 -3.74 -24.17
CA PRO A 34 2.31 -4.45 -24.03
C PRO A 34 2.27 -5.14 -22.65
N ASN A 35 1.17 -5.01 -21.92
CA ASN A 35 0.97 -5.48 -20.51
C ASN A 35 1.53 -4.60 -19.39
N TYR A 36 2.38 -3.61 -19.69
CA TYR A 36 2.93 -2.68 -18.71
C TYR A 36 1.84 -1.88 -17.96
N GLN A 37 0.81 -1.45 -18.70
CA GLN A 37 -0.30 -0.67 -18.14
C GLN A 37 -1.13 -1.48 -17.14
N LEU A 38 -1.37 -2.77 -17.41
CA LEU A 38 -2.16 -3.63 -16.53
C LEU A 38 -1.40 -3.90 -15.21
N GLY A 39 -0.10 -4.22 -15.30
CA GLY A 39 0.75 -4.39 -14.12
C GLY A 39 0.85 -3.12 -13.27
N ALA A 40 1.00 -1.96 -13.91
CA ALA A 40 1.02 -0.66 -13.24
C ALA A 40 -0.30 -0.33 -12.52
N ILE A 41 -1.46 -0.61 -13.13
CA ILE A 41 -2.78 -0.41 -12.51
C ILE A 41 -2.93 -1.29 -11.26
N ILE A 42 -2.56 -2.57 -11.35
CA ILE A 42 -2.69 -3.51 -10.24
C ILE A 42 -1.73 -3.13 -9.09
N LEU A 43 -0.50 -2.72 -9.41
CA LEU A 43 0.47 -2.19 -8.44
C LEU A 43 -0.05 -0.93 -7.74
N TYR A 44 -0.61 0.02 -8.52
CA TYR A 44 -1.21 1.23 -8.00
C TYR A 44 -2.37 0.91 -7.04
N LEU A 45 -3.31 0.06 -7.46
CA LEU A 45 -4.43 -0.37 -6.62
C LEU A 45 -3.96 -1.06 -5.34
N GLY A 46 -2.96 -1.94 -5.42
CA GLY A 46 -2.36 -2.59 -4.28
C GLY A 46 -1.72 -1.61 -3.30
N ALA A 47 -0.92 -0.66 -3.80
CA ALA A 47 -0.25 0.36 -2.98
C ALA A 47 -1.25 1.27 -2.24
N TRP A 48 -2.32 1.69 -2.92
CA TRP A 48 -3.37 2.51 -2.31
C TRP A 48 -4.22 1.73 -1.31
N LEU A 49 -4.53 0.46 -1.60
CA LEU A 49 -5.24 -0.39 -0.66
C LEU A 49 -4.41 -0.66 0.61
N PHE A 50 -3.09 -0.79 0.47
CA PHE A 50 -2.16 -0.90 1.59
C PHE A 50 -2.20 0.36 2.46
N ALA A 51 -2.14 1.55 1.84
CA ALA A 51 -2.23 2.82 2.56
C ALA A 51 -3.58 2.98 3.30
N VAL A 52 -4.70 2.54 2.70
CA VAL A 52 -6.02 2.53 3.35
C VAL A 52 -6.07 1.55 4.52
N SER A 53 -5.45 0.38 4.39
CA SER A 53 -5.32 -0.60 5.48
C SER A 53 -4.60 0.00 6.68
N ASP A 54 -3.48 0.68 6.44
CA ASP A 54 -2.70 1.34 7.49
C ASP A 54 -3.42 2.52 8.12
N LEU A 55 -4.15 3.30 7.32
CA LEU A 55 -5.00 4.37 7.85
C LEU A 55 -6.09 3.80 8.77
N SER A 56 -6.72 2.70 8.38
CA SER A 56 -7.73 2.02 9.20
C SER A 56 -7.16 1.51 10.52
N ASN A 57 -5.97 0.89 10.49
CA ASN A 57 -5.24 0.45 11.68
C ASN A 57 -4.86 1.64 12.59
N GLY A 58 -4.44 2.76 11.99
CA GLY A 58 -4.14 3.99 12.71
C GLY A 58 -5.37 4.58 13.40
N ILE A 59 -6.50 4.68 12.70
CA ILE A 59 -7.77 5.17 13.24
C ILE A 59 -8.25 4.27 14.39
N GLY A 60 -8.15 2.96 14.22
CA GLY A 60 -8.53 1.99 15.24
C GLY A 60 -7.70 2.08 16.52
N ARG A 61 -6.41 2.36 16.38
CA ARG A 61 -5.48 2.56 17.52
C ARG A 61 -5.60 3.94 18.19
N PHE A 62 -5.82 5.02 17.44
CA PHE A 62 -5.67 6.39 17.95
C PHE A 62 -6.96 7.21 18.04
N VAL A 63 -8.03 6.81 17.34
CA VAL A 63 -9.29 7.59 17.29
C VAL A 63 -10.43 6.83 17.94
N LYS A 64 -10.80 5.66 17.40
CA LYS A 64 -11.97 4.91 17.87
C LYS A 64 -11.85 3.44 17.49
N LYS A 65 -11.92 2.56 18.50
CA LYS A 65 -11.97 1.11 18.29
C LYS A 65 -13.31 0.72 17.66
N PHE A 66 -13.25 -0.06 16.57
CA PHE A 66 -14.44 -0.60 15.92
C PHE A 66 -14.49 -2.13 16.09
N ARG A 67 -15.70 -2.71 16.18
CA ARG A 67 -15.89 -4.14 16.54
C ARG A 67 -15.19 -5.12 15.60
N TYR A 68 -15.02 -4.76 14.33
CA TYR A 68 -14.41 -5.59 13.28
C TYR A 68 -13.09 -5.03 12.72
N GLU A 69 -12.46 -4.08 13.44
CA GLU A 69 -11.21 -3.41 13.02
C GLU A 69 -10.15 -4.41 12.58
N ARG A 70 -9.83 -5.40 13.42
CA ARG A 70 -8.75 -6.36 13.15
C ARG A 70 -9.00 -7.19 11.89
N LEU A 71 -10.25 -7.57 11.61
CA LEU A 71 -10.59 -8.31 10.40
C LEU A 71 -10.46 -7.43 9.16
N VAL A 72 -11.00 -6.20 9.20
CA VAL A 72 -10.93 -5.27 8.07
C VAL A 72 -9.49 -4.89 7.75
N THR A 73 -8.67 -4.64 8.76
CA THR A 73 -7.25 -4.35 8.58
C THR A 73 -6.51 -5.56 8.00
N MET A 74 -6.70 -6.76 8.55
CA MET A 74 -6.01 -7.96 8.04
C MET A 74 -6.43 -8.34 6.62
N PHE A 75 -7.72 -8.25 6.29
CA PHE A 75 -8.21 -8.52 4.93
C PHE A 75 -7.68 -7.51 3.93
N SER A 76 -7.74 -6.21 4.24
CA SER A 76 -7.22 -5.17 3.34
C SER A 76 -5.69 -5.27 3.20
N TYR A 77 -4.99 -5.63 4.27
CA TYR A 77 -3.54 -5.84 4.28
C TYR A 77 -3.12 -7.01 3.37
N ILE A 78 -3.69 -8.20 3.59
CA ILE A 78 -3.35 -9.39 2.78
C ILE A 78 -3.73 -9.16 1.32
N SER A 79 -4.91 -8.58 1.06
CA SER A 79 -5.34 -8.26 -0.30
C SER A 79 -4.37 -7.32 -0.98
N SER A 80 -3.93 -6.26 -0.28
CA SER A 80 -2.98 -5.30 -0.84
C SER A 80 -1.63 -5.93 -1.18
N GLN A 81 -1.09 -6.81 -0.32
CA GLN A 81 0.16 -7.52 -0.58
C GLN A 81 0.05 -8.43 -1.80
N LEU A 82 -1.06 -9.17 -1.93
CA LEU A 82 -1.30 -10.03 -3.08
C LEU A 82 -1.41 -9.20 -4.37
N LEU A 83 -2.09 -8.05 -4.34
CA LEU A 83 -2.16 -7.16 -5.49
C LEU A 83 -0.78 -6.61 -5.89
N ILE A 84 0.03 -6.17 -4.92
CA ILE A 84 1.37 -5.64 -5.21
C ILE A 84 2.24 -6.72 -5.87
N VAL A 85 2.25 -7.94 -5.34
CA VAL A 85 3.04 -9.06 -5.89
C VAL A 85 2.53 -9.44 -7.28
N LEU A 86 1.22 -9.56 -7.46
CA LEU A 86 0.63 -9.91 -8.76
C LEU A 86 0.91 -8.82 -9.81
N GLY A 87 0.74 -7.55 -9.46
CA GLY A 87 1.03 -6.43 -10.33
C GLY A 87 2.50 -6.38 -10.74
N PHE A 88 3.42 -6.67 -9.81
CA PHE A 88 4.84 -6.79 -10.10
C PHE A 88 5.16 -7.94 -11.07
N ILE A 89 4.57 -9.13 -10.87
CA ILE A 89 4.78 -10.28 -11.77
C ILE A 89 4.24 -10.00 -13.18
N ILE A 90 3.07 -9.37 -13.30
CA ILE A 90 2.48 -8.99 -14.59
C ILE A 90 3.33 -7.92 -15.28
N TRP A 91 3.78 -6.93 -14.50
CA TRP A 91 4.67 -5.89 -14.99
C TRP A 91 6.00 -6.46 -15.51
N LEU A 92 6.60 -7.42 -14.79
CA LEU A 92 7.84 -8.11 -15.18
C LEU A 92 7.66 -8.99 -16.43
N ASN A 93 6.54 -9.71 -16.53
CA ASN A 93 6.26 -10.52 -17.73
C ASN A 93 5.95 -9.64 -18.95
N GLY A 94 5.42 -8.44 -18.75
CA GLY A 94 5.25 -7.45 -19.82
C GLY A 94 6.54 -6.72 -20.21
N SER A 95 7.63 -6.91 -19.47
CA SER A 95 8.95 -6.27 -19.72
C SER A 95 10.03 -7.21 -20.27
N LEU A 96 9.70 -8.50 -20.45
CA LEU A 96 10.51 -9.51 -21.15
C LEU A 96 10.03 -9.68 -22.59
#